data_AF-A0A7S2N0Z8-F1
#
_entry.id   AF-A0A7S2N0Z8-F1
#
_cell.length_a   1.000
_cell.length_b   1.000
_cell.length_c   1.000
_cell.angle_alpha   90.00
_cell.angle_beta   90.00
_cell.angle_gamma   90.00
#
_symmetry.space_group_name_H-M   'P 1'
#
loop_
_entity.id
_entity.type
_entity.pdbx_description
1 polymer ?
#
loop_
_entity_poly.entity_id
_entity_poly.type
_entity_poly.pdbx_seq_one_letter_code
_entity_poly.pdbx_strand_id
1 'polypeptide(L)'
;MVKSKMWEYLGLTRIYTKRKGQQPDLTEPVVLSKIRKGTTVKSLCQNVSSQMLRDFNFALVWGKSAKHSPQRCGLNHPLADEDVVQIVTKTNAQQAKDKNYQSMVQGFSDKYHKKKFEAKKQKQGRLRR
;
A
#
# COMPACT_ATOMS: atom_id res chain seq x y z
N MET A 1 7.89 -11.92 31.09
CA MET A 1 9.12 -12.24 30.32
C MET A 1 8.87 -13.01 29.02
N VAL A 2 8.12 -14.13 29.00
CA VAL A 2 7.94 -14.95 27.78
C VAL A 2 7.28 -14.18 26.62
N LYS A 3 6.19 -13.43 26.88
CA LYS A 3 5.46 -12.67 25.86
C LYS A 3 6.33 -11.64 25.12
N SER A 4 7.16 -10.90 25.86
CA SER A 4 8.07 -9.89 25.28
C SER A 4 9.13 -10.53 24.39
N LYS A 5 9.70 -11.68 24.82
CA LYS A 5 10.66 -12.44 24.01
C LYS A 5 10.03 -13.00 22.74
N MET A 6 8.78 -13.49 22.80
CA MET A 6 8.06 -13.94 21.61
C MET A 6 7.89 -12.81 20.59
N TRP A 7 7.53 -11.60 21.05
CA TRP A 7 7.38 -10.44 20.19
C TRP A 7 8.69 -10.08 19.46
N GLU A 8 9.79 -10.07 20.20
CA GLU A 8 11.13 -9.82 19.68
C GLU A 8 11.54 -10.87 18.64
N TYR A 9 11.38 -12.16 18.94
CA TYR A 9 11.70 -13.25 18.02
C TYR A 9 10.87 -13.23 16.74
N LEU A 10 9.60 -12.84 16.82
CA LEU A 10 8.73 -12.69 15.65
C LEU A 10 9.07 -11.45 14.81
N GLY A 11 9.88 -10.53 15.35
CA GLY A 11 10.29 -9.30 14.69
C GLY A 11 9.10 -8.46 14.26
N LEU A 12 8.13 -8.29 15.17
CA LEU A 12 6.89 -7.56 14.91
C LEU A 12 7.08 -6.06 15.14
N THR A 13 6.50 -5.27 14.24
CA THR A 13 6.64 -3.81 14.21
C THR A 13 5.26 -3.20 14.02
N ARG A 14 4.80 -2.43 15.01
CA ARG A 14 3.53 -1.70 14.99
C ARG A 14 3.73 -0.38 14.29
N ILE A 15 2.96 -0.14 13.25
CA ILE A 15 2.97 1.11 12.51
C ILE A 15 1.60 1.76 12.63
N TYR A 16 1.57 3.00 13.09
CA TYR A 16 0.34 3.76 13.24
C TYR A 16 0.08 4.57 11.97
N THR A 17 -1.13 4.47 11.44
CA THR A 17 -1.47 5.19 10.21
C THR A 17 -2.09 6.54 10.52
N LYS A 18 -1.74 7.54 9.73
CA LYS A 18 -2.28 8.90 9.85
C LYS A 18 -2.91 9.31 8.53
N ARG A 19 -4.17 9.76 8.58
CA ARG A 19 -4.84 10.38 7.42
C ARG A 19 -4.48 11.86 7.31
N LYS A 20 -4.49 12.39 6.09
CA LYS A 20 -4.25 13.83 5.86
C LYS A 20 -5.35 14.64 6.55
N GLY A 21 -4.97 15.66 7.31
CA GLY A 21 -5.90 16.52 8.04
C GLY A 21 -6.52 15.89 9.29
N GLN A 22 -6.14 14.66 9.64
CA GLN A 22 -6.61 13.97 10.85
C GLN A 22 -5.42 13.68 11.78
N GLN A 23 -5.73 13.49 13.06
CA GLN A 23 -4.77 12.99 14.04
C GLN A 23 -4.42 11.52 13.73
N PRO A 24 -3.23 11.05 14.14
CA PRO A 24 -2.88 9.64 14.02
C PRO A 24 -3.86 8.76 14.79
N ASP A 25 -4.23 7.62 14.22
CA ASP A 25 -4.93 6.59 14.98
C ASP A 25 -3.88 5.74 15.71
N LEU A 26 -3.89 5.82 17.05
CA LEU A 26 -2.98 5.09 17.94
C LEU A 26 -3.61 3.84 18.55
N THR A 27 -4.87 3.54 18.20
CA THR A 27 -5.61 2.40 18.76
C THR A 27 -5.38 1.13 17.93
N GLU A 28 -5.39 1.26 16.60
CA GLU A 28 -5.28 0.13 15.67
C GLU A 28 -4.00 0.22 14.81
N PRO A 29 -2.86 -0.37 15.26
CA PRO A 29 -1.65 -0.39 14.47
C PRO A 29 -1.72 -1.42 13.34
N VAL A 30 -1.07 -1.11 12.22
CA VAL A 30 -0.72 -2.11 11.21
C VAL A 30 0.53 -2.84 11.67
N VAL A 31 0.41 -4.14 11.94
CA VAL A 31 1.54 -4.96 12.39
C VAL A 31 2.28 -5.54 11.19
N LEU A 32 3.53 -5.11 11.01
CA LEU A 32 4.46 -5.67 10.04
C LEU A 32 5.35 -6.72 10.71
N SER A 33 5.85 -7.68 9.93
CA SER A 33 6.79 -8.70 10.40
C SER A 33 8.01 -8.73 9.52
N LYS A 34 9.19 -8.68 10.14
CA LYS A 34 10.49 -8.79 9.48
C LYS A 34 10.61 -10.08 8.64
N ILE A 35 10.02 -11.19 9.10
CA ILE A 35 10.15 -12.52 8.50
C ILE A 35 9.30 -12.65 7.22
N ARG A 36 8.14 -11.98 7.14
CA ARG A 36 7.18 -12.18 6.05
C ARG A 36 7.44 -11.27 4.84
N LYS A 37 7.15 -9.98 5.00
CA LYS A 37 7.21 -8.98 3.92
C LYS A 37 8.22 -7.88 4.23
N GLY A 38 8.98 -8.01 5.31
CA GLY A 38 9.83 -6.97 5.85
C GLY A 38 9.05 -5.82 6.51
N THR A 39 9.79 -4.84 7.01
CA THR A 39 9.29 -3.68 7.76
C THR A 39 9.60 -2.39 7.00
N THR A 40 9.14 -2.27 5.76
CA THR A 40 9.36 -1.07 4.92
C THR A 40 8.06 -0.34 4.62
N VAL A 41 8.16 0.91 4.15
CA VAL A 41 7.00 1.66 3.64
C VAL A 41 6.26 0.90 2.53
N LYS A 42 6.99 0.18 1.66
CA LYS A 42 6.39 -0.70 0.65
C LYS A 42 5.52 -1.79 1.28
N SER A 43 6.04 -2.45 2.31
CA SER A 43 5.35 -3.50 3.05
C SER A 43 4.10 -2.97 3.73
N LEU A 44 4.16 -1.75 4.28
CA LEU A 44 2.99 -1.06 4.86
C LEU A 44 1.90 -0.86 3.80
N CYS A 45 2.24 -0.25 2.66
CA CYS A 45 1.28 -0.03 1.56
C CYS A 45 0.61 -1.34 1.12
N GLN A 46 1.38 -2.43 0.99
CA GLN A 46 0.85 -3.74 0.58
C GLN A 46 -0.11 -4.38 1.59
N ASN A 47 0.04 -4.08 2.88
CA ASN A 47 -0.87 -4.59 3.92
C ASN A 47 -2.17 -3.78 3.96
N VAL A 48 -2.12 -2.48 3.65
CA VAL A 48 -3.31 -1.61 3.63
C VAL A 48 -4.09 -1.78 2.31
N SER A 49 -3.44 -1.60 1.16
CA SER A 49 -4.08 -1.74 -0.15
C SER A 49 -3.05 -1.77 -1.29
N SER A 50 -3.21 -2.71 -2.22
CA SER A 50 -2.39 -2.78 -3.43
C SER A 50 -2.48 -1.52 -4.30
N GLN A 51 -3.62 -0.81 -4.28
CA GLN A 51 -3.79 0.47 -4.96
C GLN A 51 -2.91 1.57 -4.35
N MET A 52 -2.77 1.59 -3.02
CA MET A 52 -1.95 2.59 -2.34
C MET A 52 -0.48 2.49 -2.74
N LEU A 53 0.02 1.28 -3.00
CA LEU A 53 1.37 1.07 -3.52
C LEU A 53 1.52 1.60 -4.96
N ARG A 54 0.53 1.35 -5.82
CA ARG A 54 0.54 1.79 -7.22
C ARG A 54 0.53 3.32 -7.34
N ASP A 55 -0.33 3.95 -6.54
CA ASP A 55 -0.55 5.40 -6.58
C ASP A 55 0.38 6.14 -5.60
N PHE A 56 1.39 5.47 -5.04
CA PHE A 56 2.32 6.04 -4.06
C PHE A 56 3.11 7.23 -4.64
N ASN A 57 3.20 8.33 -3.88
CA ASN A 57 4.10 9.44 -4.17
C ASN A 57 5.26 9.47 -3.15
N PHE A 58 4.93 9.61 -1.87
CA PHE A 58 5.89 9.56 -0.76
C PHE A 58 5.17 9.22 0.55
N ALA A 59 5.94 8.87 1.58
CA ALA A 59 5.46 8.76 2.95
C ALA A 59 6.03 9.90 3.79
N LEU A 60 5.24 10.39 4.75
CA LEU A 60 5.73 11.19 5.86
C LEU A 60 5.83 10.27 7.08
N VAL A 61 6.99 10.23 7.69
CA VAL A 61 7.27 9.37 8.86
C VAL A 61 7.61 10.24 10.06
N TRP A 62 6.97 9.93 11.19
CA TRP A 62 7.30 10.45 12.51
C TRP A 62 7.68 9.27 13.39
N GLY A 63 8.85 9.31 14.00
CA GLY A 63 9.32 8.24 14.87
C GLY A 63 10.81 7.98 14.73
N LYS A 64 11.24 6.81 15.23
CA LYS A 64 12.66 6.47 15.40
C LYS A 64 13.35 6.16 14.07
N SER A 65 12.61 5.75 13.04
CA SER A 65 13.20 5.47 11.73
C SER A 65 13.58 6.74 10.95
N ALA A 66 13.00 7.87 11.31
CA ALA A 66 13.22 9.17 10.68
C ALA A 66 14.28 9.97 11.45
N LYS A 67 15.22 10.59 10.73
CA LYS A 67 16.22 11.49 11.33
C LYS A 67 15.59 12.82 11.79
N HIS A 68 14.57 13.27 11.09
CA HIS A 68 13.82 14.50 11.38
C HIS A 68 12.33 14.20 11.32
N SER A 69 11.52 14.78 12.19
CA SER A 69 10.07 14.51 12.21
C SER A 69 9.27 15.75 11.79
N PRO A 70 8.45 15.69 10.71
CA PRO A 70 8.33 14.58 9.75
C PRO A 70 9.47 14.51 8.74
N GLN A 71 9.85 13.29 8.34
CA GLN A 71 10.75 13.05 7.20
C GLN A 71 9.95 12.53 5.99
N ARG A 72 10.28 13.04 4.80
CA ARG A 72 9.78 12.50 3.53
C ARG A 72 10.60 11.26 3.14
N CYS A 73 9.91 10.13 3.01
CA CYS A 73 10.51 8.82 2.76
C CYS A 73 9.93 8.16 1.50
N GLY A 74 10.76 7.33 0.85
CA GLY A 74 10.36 6.49 -0.28
C GLY A 74 9.92 5.08 0.15
N LEU A 75 9.59 4.23 -0.82
CA LEU A 75 9.10 2.87 -0.60
C LEU A 75 10.09 1.95 0.14
N ASN A 76 11.39 2.13 -0.09
CA ASN A 76 12.44 1.30 0.49
C ASN A 76 12.86 1.74 1.90
N HIS A 77 12.26 2.80 2.45
CA HIS A 77 12.60 3.27 3.78
C HIS A 77 12.19 2.22 4.84
N PRO A 78 13.11 1.79 5.71
CA PRO A 78 12.78 0.90 6.81
C PRO A 78 11.97 1.66 7.87
N LEU A 79 11.00 0.98 8.47
CA LEU A 79 10.18 1.47 9.56
C LEU A 79 10.58 0.78 10.86
N ALA A 80 10.47 1.52 11.95
CA ALA A 80 10.71 1.11 13.32
C ALA A 80 9.39 0.93 14.08
N ASP A 81 9.45 0.25 15.23
CA ASP A 81 8.26 0.03 16.06
C ASP A 81 7.73 1.35 16.59
N GLU A 82 6.41 1.49 16.56
CA GLU A 82 5.65 2.68 16.98
C GLU A 82 5.80 3.90 16.07
N ASP A 83 6.37 3.76 14.86
CA ASP A 83 6.37 4.85 13.89
C ASP A 83 4.94 5.21 13.47
N VAL A 84 4.70 6.51 13.31
CA VAL A 84 3.50 7.05 12.68
C VAL A 84 3.81 7.35 11.22
N VAL A 85 2.95 6.87 10.32
CA VAL A 85 3.15 7.02 8.87
C VAL A 85 1.90 7.59 8.21
N GLN A 86 2.10 8.64 7.42
CA GLN A 86 1.10 9.17 6.50
C GLN A 86 1.53 8.89 5.07
N ILE A 87 0.78 8.05 4.35
CA ILE A 87 1.01 7.81 2.93
C ILE A 87 0.36 8.92 2.11
N VAL A 88 1.14 9.52 1.22
CA VAL A 88 0.67 10.51 0.26
C VAL A 88 0.65 9.88 -1.13
N THR A 89 -0.54 9.83 -1.72
CA THR A 89 -0.72 9.32 -3.09
C THR A 89 -0.53 10.43 -4.12
N LYS A 90 -0.22 10.04 -5.35
CA LYS A 90 -0.16 10.92 -6.51
C LYS A 90 -1.55 11.50 -6.78
N THR A 91 -1.63 12.79 -7.08
CA THR A 91 -2.87 13.40 -7.57
C THR A 91 -3.19 12.89 -8.98
N ASN A 92 -4.45 13.02 -9.44
CA ASN A 92 -4.83 12.60 -10.79
C ASN A 92 -3.96 13.26 -11.88
N ALA A 93 -3.64 14.55 -11.72
CA ALA A 93 -2.75 15.26 -12.63
C ALA A 93 -1.31 14.71 -12.62
N GLN A 94 -0.81 14.26 -11.46
CA GLN A 94 0.50 13.62 -11.34
C GLN A 94 0.49 12.20 -11.94
N GLN A 95 -0.61 11.47 -11.77
CA GLN A 95 -0.77 10.13 -12.35
C GLN A 95 -0.83 10.19 -13.88
N ALA A 96 -1.55 11.16 -14.45
CA ALA A 96 -1.64 11.34 -15.90
C ALA A 96 -0.29 11.62 -16.58
N LYS A 97 0.66 12.21 -15.84
CA LYS A 97 2.03 12.48 -16.31
C LYS A 97 2.98 11.30 -16.10
N ASP A 98 2.56 10.24 -15.43
CA ASP A 98 3.40 9.08 -15.18
C ASP A 98 3.64 8.32 -16.48
N LYS A 99 4.89 7.89 -16.72
CA LYS A 99 5.31 7.19 -17.94
C LYS A 99 4.49 5.90 -18.15
N ASN A 100 4.09 5.26 -17.06
CA ASN A 100 3.35 4.01 -17.09
C ASN A 100 1.82 4.18 -17.19
N TYR A 101 1.30 5.42 -17.20
CA TYR A 101 -0.14 5.66 -17.15
C TYR A 101 -0.85 5.16 -18.41
N GLN A 102 -0.32 5.45 -19.59
CA GLN A 102 -0.90 5.02 -20.88
C GLN A 102 -1.00 3.49 -20.97
N SER A 103 0.08 2.78 -20.64
CA SER A 103 0.10 1.31 -20.60
C SER A 103 -0.90 0.74 -19.59
N MET A 104 -1.08 1.41 -18.46
CA MET A 104 -2.06 1.02 -17.44
C MET A 104 -3.50 1.17 -17.94
N VAL A 105 -3.83 2.32 -18.55
CA VAL A 105 -5.15 2.59 -19.13
C VAL A 105 -5.46 1.57 -20.24
N GLN A 106 -4.49 1.29 -21.12
CA GLN A 106 -4.65 0.27 -22.16
C GLN A 106 -4.97 -1.09 -21.55
N GLY A 107 -4.21 -1.52 -20.54
CA GLY A 107 -4.45 -2.79 -19.86
C GLY A 107 -5.83 -2.89 -19.18
N PHE A 108 -6.40 -1.78 -18.70
CA PHE A 108 -7.78 -1.76 -18.20
C PHE A 108 -8.81 -1.88 -19.33
N SER A 109 -8.59 -1.17 -20.44
CA SER A 109 -9.43 -1.25 -21.65
C SER A 109 -9.48 -2.68 -22.20
N ASP A 110 -8.31 -3.31 -22.36
CA ASP A 110 -8.18 -4.69 -22.88
C ASP A 110 -8.94 -5.69 -22.00
N LYS A 111 -8.82 -5.57 -20.67
CA LYS A 111 -9.55 -6.42 -19.70
C LYS A 111 -11.06 -6.22 -19.82
N TYR A 112 -11.53 -4.99 -19.97
CA TYR A 112 -12.95 -4.70 -20.13
C TYR A 112 -13.51 -5.32 -21.42
N HIS A 113 -12.82 -5.13 -22.54
CA HIS A 113 -13.23 -5.69 -23.83
C HIS A 113 -13.21 -7.24 -23.82
N LYS A 114 -12.18 -7.85 -23.20
CA LYS A 114 -12.11 -9.30 -23.00
C LYS A 114 -13.31 -9.84 -22.22
N LYS A 115 -13.63 -9.22 -21.07
CA LYS A 115 -14.77 -9.62 -20.23
C LYS A 115 -16.10 -9.47 -20.99
N LYS A 116 -16.27 -8.39 -21.75
CA LYS A 116 -17.47 -8.16 -22.57
C LYS A 116 -17.62 -9.21 -23.69
N PHE A 117 -16.51 -9.60 -24.32
CA PHE A 117 -16.49 -10.65 -25.33
C PHE A 117 -16.84 -12.02 -24.74
N GLU A 118 -16.23 -12.39 -23.61
CA GLU A 118 -16.52 -13.64 -22.88
C GLU A 118 -18.00 -13.72 -22.47
N ALA A 119 -18.57 -12.63 -21.96
CA ALA A 119 -19.99 -12.57 -21.61
C ALA A 119 -20.91 -12.75 -22.83
N LYS A 120 -20.58 -12.16 -23.99
CA LYS A 120 -21.31 -12.38 -25.24
C LYS A 120 -21.24 -13.84 -25.69
N LYS A 121 -20.06 -14.46 -25.65
CA LYS A 121 -19.84 -15.86 -26.03
C LYS A 121 -20.66 -16.80 -25.14
N GLN A 122 -20.67 -16.57 -23.83
CA GLN A 122 -21.51 -17.34 -22.89
C GLN A 122 -23.01 -17.20 -23.21
N LYS A 123 -23.50 -15.98 -23.47
CA LYS A 123 -24.90 -15.74 -23.81
C LYS A 123 -25.31 -16.46 -25.11
N GLN A 124 -24.47 -16.40 -26.14
CA GLN A 124 -24.73 -17.08 -27.41
C GLN A 124 -24.70 -18.60 -27.26
N GLY A 125 -23.79 -19.15 -26.44
CA GLY A 125 -23.77 -20.57 -26.11
C GLY A 125 -25.01 -21.05 -25.36
N ARG A 126 -25.58 -20.22 -24.49
CA ARG A 126 -26.81 -20.53 -23.73
C ARG A 126 -28.07 -20.52 -24.59
N LEU A 127 -28.08 -19.75 -25.68
CA LEU A 127 -29.20 -19.67 -26.61
C LEU A 127 -29.22 -20.82 -27.64
N ARG A 128 -28.10 -21.54 -27.79
CA ARG A 128 -27.94 -22.67 -28.73
C ARG A 128 -28.11 -24.03 -28.05
N ARG A 129 -28.46 -24.07 -26.75
CA ARG A 129 -28.78 -25.28 -25.98
C ARG A 129 -30.27 -25.34 -25.71
#